data_AF-A0A3D4M287-F1
#
_entry.id   AF-A0A3D4M287-F1
#
_cell.length_a   1.000
_cell.length_b   1.000
_cell.length_c   1.000
_cell.angle_alpha   90.00
_cell.angle_beta   90.00
_cell.angle_gamma   90.00
#
_symmetry.space_group_name_H-M   'P 1'
#
loop_
_entity.id
_entity.type
_entity.pdbx_description
1 polymer ?
#
loop_
_entity_poly.entity_id
_entity_poly.type
_entity_poly.pdbx_seq_one_letter_code
_entity_poly.pdbx_strand_id
1 'polypeptide(L)'
;MNYSGDQISIILKAKTNHPFNNIHFFVNFLFLCKREKCQLSLTTLNYSRFAMPLLPNTPLFPSEAVHPGEILADELDTRDISQLDFAKIIGISKTQLNELIKGKRDFSSELCLFVAKALDMDTEIWLNLKNNYELEKAFLSGKTKKRLQEIDNRIKLRN
;
A
#
# COMPACT_ATOMS: atom_id res chain seq x y z
N MET A 1 37.17 -20.43 -22.04
CA MET A 1 36.01 -21.32 -21.79
C MET A 1 34.85 -20.74 -22.56
N ASN A 2 34.50 -21.40 -23.67
CA ASN A 2 33.48 -20.98 -24.60
C ASN A 2 32.11 -21.37 -24.06
N TYR A 3 31.18 -20.42 -23.97
CA TYR A 3 29.76 -20.73 -24.04
C TYR A 3 29.30 -20.40 -25.45
N SER A 4 29.01 -21.46 -26.20
CA SER A 4 28.46 -21.45 -27.54
C SER A 4 27.04 -20.90 -27.51
N GLY A 5 26.74 -20.06 -28.51
CA GLY A 5 25.46 -19.40 -28.65
C GLY A 5 24.35 -20.36 -29.04
N ASP A 6 23.32 -20.42 -28.20
CA ASP A 6 22.03 -20.97 -28.60
C ASP A 6 20.80 -20.28 -28.00
N GLN A 7 20.91 -19.16 -27.26
CA GLN A 7 19.70 -18.44 -26.78
C GLN A 7 19.74 -16.90 -26.87
N ILE A 8 20.44 -16.33 -27.86
CA ILE A 8 20.36 -14.89 -28.17
C ILE A 8 19.04 -14.50 -28.89
N SER A 9 18.16 -15.41 -29.29
CA SER A 9 17.08 -15.08 -30.23
C SER A 9 15.66 -15.07 -29.67
N ILE A 10 15.42 -14.57 -28.45
CA ILE A 10 14.14 -13.90 -28.11
C ILE A 10 14.47 -12.65 -27.26
N ILE A 11 15.28 -11.74 -27.80
CA ILE A 11 14.78 -10.48 -28.37
C ILE A 11 13.76 -9.77 -27.46
N LEU A 12 14.26 -9.06 -26.44
CA LEU A 12 14.26 -7.59 -26.43
C LEU A 12 13.00 -6.84 -26.95
N LYS A 13 11.78 -7.26 -26.61
CA LYS A 13 10.58 -6.50 -26.99
C LYS A 13 9.39 -6.55 -26.02
N ALA A 14 9.63 -6.19 -24.76
CA ALA A 14 8.70 -5.48 -23.85
C ALA A 14 9.47 -5.28 -22.53
N LYS A 15 9.83 -4.10 -22.00
CA LYS A 15 9.25 -2.76 -22.06
C LYS A 15 7.74 -2.72 -21.82
N THR A 16 7.34 -3.37 -20.72
CA THR A 16 6.23 -2.99 -19.84
C THR A 16 6.76 -3.28 -18.43
N ASN A 17 7.30 -2.31 -17.69
CA ASN A 17 6.48 -1.39 -16.89
C ASN A 17 5.15 -2.02 -16.46
N HIS A 18 5.19 -2.96 -15.51
CA HIS A 18 4.10 -3.14 -14.57
C HIS A 18 4.65 -3.56 -13.20
N PRO A 19 4.55 -2.68 -12.18
CA PRO A 19 4.98 -2.96 -10.82
C PRO A 19 3.82 -3.60 -10.05
N PHE A 20 3.44 -4.83 -10.35
CA PHE A 20 2.43 -5.54 -9.57
C PHE A 20 2.73 -7.03 -9.59
N ASN A 21 3.52 -7.50 -8.61
CA ASN A 21 3.65 -8.92 -8.33
C ASN A 21 3.76 -9.16 -6.82
N ASN A 22 2.57 -9.21 -6.22
CA ASN A 22 2.13 -9.96 -5.04
C ASN A 22 2.82 -9.69 -3.69
N ILE A 23 2.06 -9.35 -2.64
CA ILE A 23 0.85 -10.07 -2.22
C ILE A 23 -0.28 -9.12 -1.72
N HIS A 24 -1.53 -9.61 -1.84
CA HIS A 24 -2.74 -9.09 -1.19
C HIS A 24 -3.31 -7.70 -1.58
N PHE A 25 -3.34 -7.38 -2.89
CA PHE A 25 -4.17 -6.26 -3.40
C PHE A 25 -5.39 -6.70 -4.25
N PHE A 26 -5.66 -7.99 -4.43
CA PHE A 26 -6.69 -8.43 -5.40
C PHE A 26 -7.95 -9.11 -4.85
N VAL A 27 -8.07 -9.39 -3.55
CA VAL A 27 -9.27 -10.08 -3.04
C VAL A 27 -10.47 -9.15 -2.81
N ASN A 28 -10.27 -7.83 -2.68
CA ASN A 28 -11.39 -6.88 -2.49
C ASN A 28 -11.83 -6.12 -3.75
N PHE A 29 -11.28 -6.43 -4.94
CA PHE A 29 -11.67 -5.82 -6.22
C PHE A 29 -12.35 -6.81 -7.18
N LEU A 30 -13.09 -7.77 -6.62
CA LEU A 30 -14.02 -8.60 -7.39
C LEU A 30 -15.47 -8.41 -6.92
N PHE A 31 -15.85 -7.20 -6.49
CA PHE A 31 -17.24 -6.92 -6.12
C PHE A 31 -17.95 -5.78 -6.88
N LEU A 32 -17.30 -5.02 -7.76
CA LEU A 32 -18.04 -4.01 -8.54
C LEU A 32 -17.56 -3.93 -10.00
N CYS A 33 -18.51 -4.27 -10.89
CA CYS A 33 -18.53 -4.05 -12.35
C CYS A 33 -17.85 -5.09 -13.27
N LYS A 34 -18.53 -6.22 -13.42
CA LYS A 34 -19.21 -6.61 -14.69
C LYS A 34 -18.37 -6.46 -15.97
N ARG A 35 -17.57 -7.49 -16.22
CA ARG A 35 -16.97 -7.80 -17.52
C ARG A 35 -18.04 -7.80 -18.63
N GLU A 36 -17.80 -6.97 -19.62
CA GLU A 36 -18.62 -6.67 -20.77
C GLU A 36 -18.97 -7.92 -21.59
N LYS A 37 -20.26 -8.24 -21.66
CA LYS A 37 -20.94 -8.69 -22.89
C LYS A 37 -22.36 -8.15 -22.91
N CYS A 38 -22.49 -6.83 -22.94
CA CYS A 38 -23.73 -6.19 -23.35
C CYS A 38 -23.38 -5.12 -24.39
N GLN A 39 -23.58 -5.45 -25.67
CA GLN A 39 -23.92 -4.44 -26.67
C GLN A 39 -25.23 -3.80 -26.21
N LEU A 40 -25.15 -2.77 -25.39
CA LEU A 40 -26.26 -1.85 -25.19
C LEU A 40 -25.98 -0.66 -26.09
N SER A 41 -26.82 -0.55 -27.12
CA SER A 41 -26.85 0.55 -28.06
C SER A 41 -26.78 1.88 -27.31
N LEU A 42 -25.89 2.75 -27.78
CA LEU A 42 -25.70 4.13 -27.35
C LEU A 42 -27.00 4.93 -27.53
N THR A 43 -27.90 4.89 -26.54
CA THR A 43 -28.95 5.90 -26.38
C THR A 43 -29.09 6.27 -24.91
N THR A 44 -28.31 7.28 -24.54
CA THR A 44 -28.70 8.37 -23.64
C THR A 44 -29.13 8.00 -22.22
N LEU A 45 -28.19 7.51 -21.40
CA LEU A 45 -28.22 7.89 -19.98
C LEU A 45 -27.66 9.31 -19.86
N ASN A 46 -28.58 10.27 -19.76
CA ASN A 46 -28.29 11.67 -19.53
C ASN A 46 -27.67 11.84 -18.12
N TYR A 47 -26.36 11.67 -18.04
CA TYR A 47 -25.55 11.68 -16.81
C TYR A 47 -25.52 13.06 -16.10
N SER A 48 -26.14 14.09 -16.68
CA SER A 48 -26.20 15.43 -16.10
C SER A 48 -27.14 15.56 -14.89
N ARG A 49 -28.07 14.62 -14.69
CA ARG A 49 -29.06 14.68 -13.60
C ARG A 49 -28.59 14.04 -12.28
N PHE A 50 -27.54 13.23 -12.32
CA PHE A 50 -26.87 12.65 -11.15
C PHE A 50 -25.44 13.18 -11.01
N ALA A 51 -25.25 14.47 -11.29
CA ALA A 51 -24.02 15.17 -10.91
C ALA A 51 -23.99 15.24 -9.37
N MET A 52 -23.55 14.14 -8.76
CA MET A 52 -23.05 14.13 -7.39
C MET A 52 -22.00 15.25 -7.32
N PRO A 53 -22.15 16.25 -6.45
CA PRO A 53 -21.15 17.29 -6.31
C PRO A 53 -19.90 16.58 -5.82
N LEU A 54 -18.94 16.37 -6.72
CA LEU A 54 -17.59 15.97 -6.36
C LEU A 54 -17.13 17.03 -5.37
N LEU A 55 -17.08 16.67 -4.07
CA LEU A 55 -16.63 17.58 -3.04
C LEU A 55 -15.26 18.09 -3.46
N PRO A 56 -15.09 19.40 -3.63
CA PRO A 56 -13.87 19.95 -4.20
C PRO A 56 -12.72 19.64 -3.25
N ASN A 57 -11.76 18.86 -3.75
CA ASN A 57 -10.38 18.80 -3.30
C ASN A 57 -10.18 18.47 -1.82
N THR A 58 -11.15 17.81 -1.17
CA THR A 58 -10.93 17.31 0.19
C THR A 58 -9.98 16.12 0.10
N PRO A 59 -8.79 16.17 0.73
CA PRO A 59 -7.89 15.03 0.75
C PRO A 59 -8.64 13.84 1.35
N LEU A 60 -8.79 12.79 0.55
CA LEU A 60 -9.44 11.54 0.96
C LEU A 60 -8.51 10.85 1.94
N PHE A 61 -8.69 11.14 3.23
CA PHE A 61 -7.99 10.41 4.28
C PHE A 61 -8.82 9.19 4.69
N PRO A 62 -8.18 8.03 4.87
CA PRO A 62 -8.88 6.84 5.34
C PRO A 62 -9.40 7.07 6.77
N SER A 63 -10.53 6.43 7.08
CA SER A 63 -11.13 6.48 8.42
C SER A 63 -10.27 5.79 9.48
N GLU A 64 -9.45 4.82 9.05
CA GLU A 64 -8.59 4.00 9.90
C GLU A 64 -7.21 3.91 9.26
N ALA A 65 -6.16 4.00 10.09
CA ALA A 65 -4.77 3.90 9.63
C ALA A 65 -4.35 2.42 9.60
N VAL A 66 -3.90 1.94 8.45
CA VAL A 66 -3.50 0.53 8.28
C VAL A 66 -2.07 0.34 8.79
N HIS A 67 -1.90 -0.55 9.76
CA HIS A 67 -0.57 -0.77 10.33
C HIS A 67 0.30 -1.63 9.40
N PRO A 68 1.58 -1.27 9.14
CA PRO A 68 2.45 -2.08 8.26
C PRO A 68 2.66 -3.51 8.76
N GLY A 69 2.53 -3.74 10.06
CA GLY A 69 2.57 -5.08 10.65
C GLY A 69 1.38 -5.98 10.31
N GLU A 70 0.22 -5.42 9.99
CA GLU A 70 -0.94 -6.20 9.50
C GLU A 70 -0.66 -6.69 8.08
N ILE A 71 -0.14 -5.80 7.23
CA ILE A 71 0.29 -6.14 5.86
C ILE A 71 1.39 -7.22 5.91
N LEU A 72 2.32 -7.13 6.85
CA LEU A 72 3.34 -8.15 7.04
C LEU A 72 2.75 -9.53 7.40
N ALA A 73 1.67 -9.59 8.18
CA ALA A 73 1.01 -10.86 8.48
C ALA A 73 0.39 -11.47 7.22
N ASP A 74 -0.32 -10.68 6.42
CA ASP A 74 -0.92 -11.11 5.16
C ASP A 74 0.14 -11.65 4.17
N GLU A 75 1.30 -10.99 4.11
CA GLU A 75 2.45 -11.40 3.30
C GLU A 75 3.04 -12.74 3.76
N LEU A 76 3.16 -12.96 5.08
CA LEU A 76 3.65 -14.21 5.65
C LEU A 76 2.67 -15.37 5.42
N ASP A 77 1.38 -15.11 5.61
CA ASP A 77 0.33 -16.12 5.42
C ASP A 77 0.24 -16.54 3.95
N THR A 78 0.42 -15.62 3.01
CA THR A 78 0.39 -15.96 1.57
C THR A 78 1.62 -16.74 1.10
N ARG A 79 2.75 -16.61 1.80
CA ARG A 79 3.99 -17.36 1.51
C ARG A 79 4.12 -18.64 2.32
N ASP A 80 3.12 -18.96 3.15
CA ASP A 80 3.13 -20.08 4.10
C ASP A 80 4.34 -20.05 5.07
N ILE A 81 4.82 -18.86 5.44
CA ILE A 81 5.96 -18.69 6.35
C ILE A 81 5.46 -18.50 7.77
N SER A 82 5.92 -19.36 8.70
CA SER A 82 5.60 -19.17 10.12
C SER A 82 6.26 -17.90 10.68
N GLN A 83 5.53 -17.15 11.50
CA GLN A 83 6.05 -16.01 12.27
C GLN A 83 7.30 -16.38 13.10
N LEU A 84 7.37 -17.62 13.60
CA LEU A 84 8.53 -18.11 14.33
C LEU A 84 9.79 -18.13 13.48
N ASP A 85 9.68 -18.61 12.25
CA ASP A 85 10.83 -18.78 11.35
C ASP A 85 11.22 -17.43 10.76
N PHE A 86 10.25 -16.58 10.45
CA PHE A 86 10.50 -15.20 10.05
C PHE A 86 11.25 -14.39 11.12
N ALA A 87 10.86 -14.53 12.39
CA ALA A 87 11.54 -13.87 13.49
C ALA A 87 13.01 -14.32 13.61
N LYS A 88 13.31 -15.60 13.37
CA LYS A 88 14.68 -16.13 13.34
C LYS A 88 15.49 -15.56 12.17
N ILE A 89 14.88 -15.41 11.00
CA ILE A 89 15.57 -14.86 9.81
C ILE A 89 16.00 -13.41 10.05
N ILE A 90 15.11 -12.60 10.64
CA ILE A 90 15.39 -11.18 10.94
C ILE A 90 16.28 -11.00 12.18
N GLY A 91 16.32 -11.98 13.08
CA GLY A 91 17.07 -11.90 14.33
C GLY A 91 16.34 -11.14 15.44
N ILE A 92 15.00 -11.10 15.41
CA ILE A 92 14.17 -10.52 16.48
C ILE A 92 13.44 -11.62 17.26
N SER A 93 13.00 -11.29 18.47
CA SER A 93 12.19 -12.24 19.24
C SER A 93 10.80 -12.40 18.62
N LYS A 94 10.22 -13.60 18.71
CA LYS A 94 8.82 -13.86 18.27
C LYS A 94 7.83 -12.90 18.95
N THR A 95 8.07 -12.56 20.22
CA THR A 95 7.21 -11.65 20.97
C THR A 95 7.23 -10.25 20.37
N GLN A 96 8.40 -9.74 19.99
CA GLN A 96 8.51 -8.44 19.30
C GLN A 96 7.78 -8.46 17.95
N LEU A 97 7.96 -9.51 17.15
CA LEU A 97 7.26 -9.63 15.87
C LEU A 97 5.74 -9.67 16.05
N ASN A 98 5.24 -10.41 17.04
CA ASN A 98 3.81 -10.48 17.35
C ASN A 98 3.24 -9.13 17.81
N GLU A 99 4.01 -8.33 18.55
CA GLU A 99 3.59 -6.97 18.94
C GLU A 99 3.57 -6.00 17.76
N LEU A 100 4.51 -6.15 16.81
CA LEU A 100 4.50 -5.40 15.55
C LEU A 100 3.29 -5.77 14.70
N ILE A 101 2.98 -7.05 14.55
CA ILE A 101 1.81 -7.52 13.80
C ILE A 101 0.50 -6.98 14.40
N LYS A 102 0.40 -6.96 15.73
CA LYS A 102 -0.78 -6.42 16.44
C LYS A 102 -0.87 -4.90 16.48
N GLY A 103 0.06 -4.18 15.84
CA GLY A 103 0.08 -2.71 15.86
C GLY A 103 0.34 -2.08 17.23
N LYS A 104 0.89 -2.85 18.18
CA LYS A 104 1.26 -2.32 19.52
C LYS A 104 2.57 -1.56 19.48
N ARG A 105 3.45 -1.93 18.54
CA ARG A 105 4.75 -1.28 18.32
C ARG A 105 4.77 -0.68 16.94
N ASP A 106 5.31 0.53 16.86
CA ASP A 106 5.57 1.20 15.59
C ASP A 106 6.73 0.53 14.84
N PHE A 107 6.70 0.63 13.53
CA PHE A 107 7.65 -0.02 12.63
C PHE A 107 8.91 0.84 12.45
N SER A 108 10.09 0.33 12.81
CA SER A 108 11.36 1.06 12.64
C SER A 108 11.83 1.05 11.18
N SER A 109 12.57 2.07 10.76
CA SER A 109 13.20 2.10 9.42
C SER A 109 14.19 0.95 9.22
N GLU A 110 14.89 0.53 10.28
CA GLU A 110 15.80 -0.62 10.25
C GLU A 110 15.04 -1.93 10.00
N LEU A 111 13.87 -2.08 10.62
CA LEU A 111 13.00 -3.24 10.39
C LEU A 111 12.50 -3.29 8.95
N CYS A 112 12.24 -2.15 8.30
CA CYS A 112 11.89 -2.11 6.87
C CYS A 112 12.98 -2.74 6.01
N LEU A 113 14.25 -2.43 6.29
CA LEU A 113 15.39 -3.00 5.55
C LEU A 113 15.48 -4.51 5.76
N PHE A 114 15.33 -4.98 7.00
CA PHE A 114 15.42 -6.41 7.31
C PHE A 114 14.27 -7.20 6.69
N VAL A 115 13.04 -6.68 6.77
CA VAL A 115 11.86 -7.30 6.17
C VAL A 115 11.95 -7.34 4.65
N ALA A 116 12.34 -6.22 4.03
CA ALA A 116 12.56 -6.16 2.58
C ALA A 116 13.59 -7.19 2.13
N LYS A 117 14.70 -7.32 2.87
CA LYS A 117 15.74 -8.31 2.57
C LYS A 117 15.27 -9.75 2.80
N ALA A 118 14.47 -10.00 3.83
CA ALA A 118 13.94 -11.33 4.15
C ALA A 118 12.89 -11.81 3.13
N LEU A 119 12.10 -10.89 2.57
CA LEU A 119 11.04 -11.19 1.60
C LEU A 119 11.49 -11.06 0.13
N ASP A 120 12.73 -10.61 -0.10
CA ASP A 120 13.30 -10.29 -1.40
C ASP A 120 12.45 -9.27 -2.19
N MET A 121 12.09 -8.17 -1.52
CA MET A 121 11.27 -7.07 -2.05
C MET A 121 12.00 -5.74 -1.91
N ASP A 122 11.56 -4.74 -2.66
CA ASP A 122 12.11 -3.40 -2.58
C ASP A 122 11.85 -2.74 -1.21
N THR A 123 12.90 -2.16 -0.64
CA THR A 123 12.83 -1.47 0.66
C THR A 123 11.88 -0.28 0.64
N GLU A 124 11.76 0.40 -0.51
CA GLU A 124 10.90 1.56 -0.68
C GLU A 124 9.43 1.25 -0.38
N ILE A 125 8.97 0.03 -0.69
CA ILE A 125 7.59 -0.40 -0.42
C ILE A 125 7.31 -0.32 1.08
N TRP A 126 8.17 -0.94 1.89
CA TRP A 126 8.03 -0.99 3.34
C TRP A 126 8.21 0.38 4.00
N LEU A 127 9.12 1.21 3.49
CA LEU A 127 9.28 2.58 3.96
C LEU A 127 8.06 3.44 3.65
N ASN A 128 7.48 3.30 2.46
CA ASN A 128 6.27 4.03 2.07
C ASN A 128 5.08 3.61 2.93
N LEU A 129 4.91 2.32 3.20
CA LEU A 129 3.86 1.81 4.11
C LEU A 129 4.01 2.42 5.51
N LYS A 130 5.22 2.38 6.07
CA LYS A 130 5.53 3.01 7.36
C LYS A 130 5.18 4.50 7.35
N ASN A 131 5.66 5.24 6.36
CA ASN A 131 5.47 6.69 6.27
C ASN A 131 3.98 7.05 6.13
N ASN A 132 3.24 6.33 5.29
CA ASN A 132 1.80 6.53 5.11
C ASN A 132 1.05 6.30 6.42
N TYR A 133 1.37 5.21 7.13
CA TYR A 133 0.78 4.92 8.44
C TYR A 133 1.07 6.03 9.46
N GLU A 134 2.32 6.52 9.53
CA GLU A 134 2.69 7.61 10.44
C GLU A 134 1.95 8.91 10.13
N LEU A 135 1.80 9.23 8.84
CA LEU A 135 1.03 10.39 8.39
C LEU A 135 -0.45 10.25 8.76
N GLU A 136 -1.08 9.13 8.44
CA GLU A 136 -2.48 8.84 8.75
C GLU A 136 -2.74 8.91 10.26
N LYS A 137 -1.87 8.29 11.06
CA LYS A 137 -1.91 8.35 12.54
C LYS A 137 -1.80 9.79 13.04
N ALA A 138 -0.92 10.60 12.45
CA ALA A 138 -0.78 12.01 12.78
C ALA A 138 -2.04 12.82 12.40
N PHE A 139 -2.63 12.57 11.23
CA PHE A 139 -3.86 13.22 10.77
C PHE A 139 -5.08 12.87 11.63
N LEU A 140 -5.22 11.60 12.05
CA LEU A 140 -6.32 11.17 12.90
C LEU A 140 -6.25 11.78 14.30
N SER A 141 -5.06 12.16 14.77
CA SER A 141 -4.90 12.78 16.08
C SER A 141 -5.62 14.14 16.16
N GLY A 142 -6.52 14.28 17.14
CA GLY A 142 -7.34 15.49 17.29
C GLY A 142 -6.54 16.77 17.56
N LYS A 143 -5.35 16.65 18.18
CA LYS A 143 -4.43 17.77 18.41
C LYS A 143 -3.89 18.33 17.11
N THR A 144 -3.46 17.45 16.19
CA THR A 144 -2.93 17.85 14.88
C THR A 144 -4.01 18.50 14.04
N LYS A 145 -5.24 17.97 14.03
CA LYS A 145 -6.38 18.60 13.31
C LYS A 145 -6.62 20.05 13.74
N LYS A 146 -6.62 20.33 15.05
CA LYS A 146 -6.77 21.70 15.58
C LYS A 146 -5.63 22.61 15.12
N ARG A 147 -4.40 22.12 15.22
CA ARG A 147 -3.21 22.89 14.81
C ARG A 147 -3.20 23.18 13.31
N LEU A 148 -3.66 22.26 12.48
CA LEU A 148 -3.83 22.47 11.04
C LEU A 148 -4.85 23.58 10.76
N GLN A 149 -6.01 23.56 11.43
CA GLN A 149 -7.03 24.62 11.30
C GLN A 149 -6.50 26.00 11.71
N GLU A 150 -5.71 26.06 12.78
CA GLU A 150 -5.05 27.31 13.21
C GLU A 150 -4.09 27.85 12.14
N ILE A 151 -3.31 26.96 11.51
CA ILE A 151 -2.39 27.33 10.43
C ILE A 151 -3.17 27.85 9.22
N ASP A 152 -4.23 27.17 8.81
CA ASP A 152 -5.08 27.59 7.69
C ASP A 152 -5.70 28.96 7.93
N ASN A 153 -6.16 29.23 9.16
CA ASN A 153 -6.69 30.54 9.54
C ASN A 153 -5.61 31.64 9.46
N ARG A 154 -4.39 31.36 9.89
CA ARG A 154 -3.27 32.30 9.78
C ARG A 154 -2.90 32.59 8.33
N ILE A 155 -2.92 31.58 7.45
CA ILE A 155 -2.66 31.75 6.02
C ILE A 155 -3.74 32.65 5.38
N LYS A 156 -5.01 32.45 5.74
CA LYS A 156 -6.12 33.28 5.26
C LYS A 156 -6.04 34.74 5.71
N LEU A 157 -5.53 35.00 6.91
CA LEU A 157 -5.37 36.38 7.42
C LEU A 157 -4.18 37.13 6.78
N ARG A 158 -3.26 36.41 6.13
CA ARG A 158 -2.08 36.98 5.46
C ARG A 158 -2.37 37.40 4.01
N ASN A 159 -3.29 36.71 3.35
CA ASN A 159 -3.67 36.95 1.95
C ASN A 159 -4.87 37.87 1.86
#